data_AF-A0A1A8DFG2-F1
#
_entry.id   AF-A0A1A8DFG2-F1
#
_cell.length_a   1.000
_cell.length_b   1.000
_cell.length_c   1.000
_cell.angle_alpha   90.00
_cell.angle_beta   90.00
_cell.angle_gamma   90.00
#
_symmetry.space_group_name_H-M   'P 1'
#
loop_
_entity.id
_entity.type
_entity.pdbx_description
1 polymer ?
#
loop_
_entity_poly.entity_id
_entity_poly.type
_entity_poly.pdbx_seq_one_letter_code
_entity_poly.pdbx_strand_id
1 'polypeptide(L)'
;KDHFHNGICDRSCYTEACGWDGLDCSPNDPSSLAGGTLIIVVRLQPEELLGDLNGFLRFLGALLHTNVQVMLNSNKEPMVFPY
;
A
#
# COMPACT_ATOMS: atom_id res chain seq x y z
N LYS A 1 -5.72 -3.34 -16.64
CA LYS A 1 -5.73 -2.35 -15.53
C LYS A 1 -5.46 -3.16 -14.27
N ASP A 2 -4.55 -2.74 -13.41
CA ASP A 2 -4.26 -3.49 -12.17
C ASP A 2 -5.44 -3.34 -11.19
N HIS A 3 -5.63 -4.33 -10.33
CA HIS A 3 -6.77 -4.46 -9.41
C HIS A 3 -6.40 -4.17 -7.96
N PHE A 4 -5.11 -4.25 -7.60
CA PHE A 4 -4.65 -4.03 -6.23
C PHE A 4 -4.96 -2.61 -5.71
N HIS A 5 -5.65 -2.53 -4.56
CA HIS A 5 -5.95 -1.28 -3.84
C HIS A 5 -6.65 -0.23 -4.73
N ASN A 6 -7.66 -0.67 -5.47
CA ASN A 6 -8.47 0.18 -6.35
C ASN A 6 -9.87 0.49 -5.77
N GLY A 7 -10.19 -0.04 -4.59
CA GLY A 7 -11.48 0.11 -3.91
C GLY A 7 -12.59 -0.85 -4.39
N ILE A 8 -12.27 -1.83 -5.23
CA ILE A 8 -13.21 -2.82 -5.77
C ILE A 8 -12.70 -4.20 -5.38
N CYS A 9 -13.47 -4.92 -4.55
CA CYS A 9 -13.06 -6.25 -4.09
C CYS A 9 -13.02 -7.28 -5.23
N ASP A 10 -11.82 -7.80 -5.51
CA ASP A 10 -11.53 -8.95 -6.34
C ASP A 10 -11.26 -10.18 -5.45
N ARG A 11 -12.33 -10.94 -5.15
CA ARG A 11 -12.27 -12.09 -4.23
C ARG A 11 -11.22 -13.14 -4.58
N SER A 12 -10.87 -13.31 -5.85
CA SER A 12 -9.79 -14.21 -6.27
C SER A 12 -8.40 -13.76 -5.82
N CYS A 13 -8.20 -12.45 -5.63
CA CYS A 13 -6.97 -11.85 -5.11
C CYS A 13 -6.99 -11.61 -3.60
N TYR A 14 -8.09 -11.93 -2.91
CA TYR A 14 -8.18 -11.84 -1.45
C TYR A 14 -7.50 -13.03 -0.75
N THR A 15 -6.20 -13.20 -1.02
CA THR A 15 -5.34 -14.21 -0.43
C THR A 15 -3.98 -13.60 -0.08
N GLU A 16 -3.25 -14.21 0.84
CA GLU A 16 -1.88 -13.79 1.20
C GLU A 16 -0.96 -13.70 -0.02
N ALA A 17 -0.99 -14.72 -0.89
CA ALA A 17 -0.14 -14.79 -2.07
C ALA A 17 -0.36 -13.65 -3.07
N CYS A 18 -1.52 -12.98 -3.02
CA CYS A 18 -1.88 -11.85 -3.87
C CYS A 18 -1.89 -10.51 -3.12
N GLY A 19 -1.53 -10.49 -1.84
CA GLY A 19 -1.52 -9.28 -1.02
C GLY A 19 -2.90 -8.81 -0.55
N TRP A 20 -3.86 -9.75 -0.36
CA TRP A 20 -5.23 -9.47 0.10
C TRP A 20 -5.95 -8.42 -0.73
N ASP A 21 -5.67 -8.38 -2.02
CA ASP A 21 -6.24 -7.41 -2.95
C ASP A 21 -6.06 -5.94 -2.50
N GLY A 22 -4.98 -5.65 -1.77
CA GLY A 22 -4.75 -4.31 -1.23
C GLY A 22 -5.79 -3.86 -0.21
N LEU A 23 -6.45 -4.80 0.49
CA LEU A 23 -7.52 -4.58 1.47
C LEU A 23 -8.87 -4.12 0.90
N ASP A 24 -9.08 -4.22 -0.42
CA ASP A 24 -10.35 -3.83 -1.05
C ASP A 24 -11.53 -4.72 -0.61
N CYS A 25 -11.26 -5.94 -0.16
CA CYS A 25 -12.26 -6.90 0.33
C CYS A 25 -12.53 -6.84 1.84
N SER A 26 -11.83 -6.00 2.60
CA SER A 26 -11.94 -5.89 4.06
C SER A 26 -12.30 -4.46 4.55
N PRO A 27 -13.29 -3.76 3.94
CA PRO A 27 -13.55 -2.35 4.24
C PRO A 27 -14.12 -2.10 5.65
N ASN A 28 -14.68 -3.13 6.28
CA ASN A 28 -15.29 -3.05 7.61
C ASN A 28 -14.38 -3.61 8.72
N ASP A 29 -13.22 -4.16 8.34
CA ASP A 29 -12.31 -4.74 9.32
C ASP A 29 -11.54 -3.61 10.01
N PRO A 30 -11.43 -3.64 11.36
CA PRO A 30 -10.69 -2.61 12.07
C PRO A 30 -9.22 -2.66 11.67
N SER A 31 -8.65 -1.50 11.33
CA SER A 31 -7.22 -1.42 11.00
C SER A 31 -6.36 -1.80 12.20
N SER A 32 -5.50 -2.81 12.02
CA SER A 32 -4.50 -3.22 13.01
C SER A 32 -3.14 -2.71 12.56
N LEU A 33 -2.77 -1.50 13.01
CA LEU A 33 -1.50 -0.89 12.66
C LEU A 33 -0.39 -1.40 13.57
N ALA A 34 0.76 -1.76 12.98
CA ALA A 34 1.97 -2.05 13.74
C ALA A 34 2.44 -0.79 14.49
N GLY A 35 3.09 -0.98 15.64
CA GLY A 35 3.62 0.14 16.43
C GLY A 35 4.75 0.86 15.69
N GLY A 36 4.65 2.19 15.59
CA GLY A 36 5.65 3.06 14.97
C GLY A 36 5.40 3.37 13.50
N THR A 37 6.45 3.77 12.79
CA THR A 37 6.37 4.14 11.36
C THR A 37 7.56 3.57 10.62
N LEU A 38 7.30 2.87 9.52
CA LEU A 38 8.32 2.39 8.61
C LEU A 38 8.75 3.54 7.68
N ILE A 39 10.01 3.97 7.79
CA ILE A 39 10.61 4.99 6.91
C ILE A 39 11.54 4.29 5.91
N ILE A 40 11.33 4.56 4.62
CA ILE A 40 12.12 3.98 3.53
C ILE A 40 12.67 5.09 2.65
N VAL A 41 13.97 5.04 2.36
CA VAL A 41 14.62 5.92 1.39
C VAL A 41 14.86 5.11 0.12
N VAL A 42 14.31 5.57 -1.01
CA VAL A 42 14.45 4.95 -2.32
C VAL A 42 15.19 5.88 -3.28
N ARG A 43 15.78 5.32 -4.34
CA ARG A 43 16.49 6.08 -5.39
C ARG A 43 15.55 6.42 -6.55
N LEU A 44 14.43 7.09 -6.27
CA LEU A 44 13.46 7.56 -7.25
C LEU A 44 13.01 8.98 -6.88
N GLN A 45 12.65 9.79 -7.88
CA GLN A 45 11.96 11.05 -7.61
C GLN A 45 10.55 10.77 -7.06
N PRO A 46 10.00 11.65 -6.19
CA PRO A 46 8.65 11.48 -5.66
C PRO A 46 7.59 11.22 -6.73
N GLU A 47 7.66 11.93 -7.85
CA GLU A 47 6.72 11.81 -8.97
C GLU A 47 6.81 10.43 -9.64
N GLU A 48 8.02 9.88 -9.77
CA GLU A 48 8.25 8.54 -10.33
C GLU A 48 7.70 7.46 -9.39
N LEU A 49 7.95 7.56 -8.09
CA LEU A 49 7.43 6.61 -7.10
C LEU A 49 5.89 6.66 -7.03
N LEU A 50 5.30 7.86 -7.07
CA LEU A 50 3.85 8.03 -7.08
C LEU A 50 3.21 7.46 -8.36
N GLY A 51 3.94 7.43 -9.47
CA GLY A 51 3.50 6.85 -10.73
C GLY A 51 3.24 5.34 -10.68
N ASP A 52 3.93 4.60 -9.79
CA ASP A 52 3.75 3.15 -9.58
C ASP A 52 3.69 2.79 -8.09
N LEU A 53 2.97 3.60 -7.31
CA LEU A 53 2.93 3.41 -5.86
C LEU A 53 2.29 2.07 -5.46
N ASN A 54 1.22 1.67 -6.16
CA ASN A 54 0.54 0.41 -5.89
C ASN A 54 1.45 -0.79 -6.19
N GLY A 55 2.24 -0.74 -7.27
CA GLY A 55 3.23 -1.77 -7.58
C GLY A 55 4.29 -1.90 -6.48
N PHE A 56 4.83 -0.76 -6.03
CA PHE A 56 5.80 -0.71 -4.93
C PHE A 56 5.22 -1.29 -3.62
N LEU A 57 4.03 -0.84 -3.20
CA LEU A 57 3.38 -1.29 -1.97
C LEU A 57 3.00 -2.78 -2.02
N ARG A 58 2.51 -3.27 -3.17
CA ARG A 58 2.20 -4.69 -3.35
C ARG A 58 3.45 -5.55 -3.19
N PHE A 59 4.56 -5.16 -3.80
CA PHE A 59 5.82 -5.90 -3.72
C PHE A 59 6.40 -5.88 -2.29
N LEU A 60 6.43 -4.71 -1.66
CA LEU A 60 6.90 -4.59 -0.28
C LEU A 60 6.02 -5.38 0.70
N GLY A 61 4.71 -5.32 0.53
CA GLY A 61 3.76 -6.10 1.33
C GLY A 61 3.94 -7.60 1.17
N ALA A 62 4.17 -8.07 -0.05
CA ALA A 62 4.49 -9.48 -0.31
C ALA A 62 5.77 -9.92 0.40
N LEU A 63 6.82 -9.09 0.42
CA LEU A 63 8.05 -9.37 1.17
C LEU A 63 7.83 -9.42 2.69
N LEU A 64 6.94 -8.58 3.22
CA LEU A 64 6.65 -8.48 4.64
C LEU A 64 5.51 -9.40 5.10
N HIS A 65 4.88 -10.14 4.19
CA HIS A 65 3.70 -10.97 4.45
C HIS A 65 2.56 -10.20 5.13
N THR A 66 2.38 -8.93 4.76
CA THR A 66 1.33 -8.06 5.31
C THR A 66 1.01 -6.92 4.34
N ASN A 67 0.00 -6.09 4.64
CA ASN A 67 -0.35 -4.92 3.84
C ASN A 67 0.42 -3.69 4.32
N VAL A 68 1.04 -2.97 3.38
CA VAL A 68 1.73 -1.69 3.64
C VAL A 68 0.96 -0.58 2.95
N GLN A 69 0.78 0.54 3.66
CA GLN A 69 0.15 1.74 3.12
C GLN A 69 1.03 2.95 3.38
N VAL A 70 0.95 3.93 2.47
CA VAL A 70 1.58 5.23 2.70
C VAL A 70 0.77 5.99 3.75
N MET A 71 1.46 6.48 4.78
CA MET A 71 0.86 7.35 5.78
C MET A 71 0.40 8.65 5.11
N LEU A 72 -0.79 9.13 5.47
CA LEU A 72 -1.32 10.39 4.98
C LEU A 72 -1.04 11.51 5.97
N ASN A 73 -0.74 12.71 5.47
CA ASN A 73 -0.62 13.90 6.30
C ASN A 73 -2.00 14.44 6.73
N SER A 74 -2.02 15.57 7.44
CA SER A 74 -3.25 16.25 7.88
C SER A 74 -4.19 16.67 6.73
N ASN A 75 -3.64 16.88 5.53
CA ASN A 75 -4.38 17.26 4.33
C ASN A 75 -4.84 16.06 3.49
N LYS A 76 -4.63 14.83 4.00
CA LYS A 76 -4.90 13.56 3.27
C LYS A 76 -3.99 13.33 2.07
N GLU A 77 -2.81 13.93 2.05
CA GLU A 77 -1.81 13.73 1.00
C GLU A 77 -0.81 12.64 1.43
N PRO A 78 -0.30 11.83 0.48
CA PRO A 78 0.70 10.80 0.77
C PRO A 78 2.00 11.42 1.30
N MET A 79 2.54 10.85 2.38
CA MET A 79 3.81 11.30 2.98
C MET A 79 5.02 10.75 2.20
N VAL A 80 5.22 11.27 1.00
CA VAL A 80 6.37 11.00 0.12
C VAL A 80 7.13 12.31 -0.09
N PHE A 81 8.43 12.32 0.20
CA PHE A 81 9.26 13.53 0.20
C PHE A 81 10.52 13.33 -0.66
N PRO A 82 11.04 14.41 -1.29
CA PRO A 82 12.33 14.34 -1.97
C PRO A 82 13.47 14.13 -0.95
N TYR A 83 14.49 13.37 -1.36
CA TYR A 83 15.69 13.06 -0.59
C TYR A 83 16.96 13.33 -1.40
#